data_AF-A0A562FCL4-F1
#
_entry.id   AF-A0A562FCL4-F1
#
_cell.length_a   1.000
_cell.length_b   1.000
_cell.length_c   1.000
_cell.angle_alpha   90.00
_cell.angle_beta   90.00
_cell.angle_gamma   90.00
#
_symmetry.space_group_name_H-M   'P 1'
#
loop_
_entity.id
_entity.type
_entity.pdbx_description
1 polymer ?
#
loop_
_entity_poly.entity_id
_entity_poly.type
_entity_poly.pdbx_seq_one_letter_code
_entity_poly.pdbx_strand_id
1 'polypeptide(L)'
;MTSPQSIDDIRRLCSNLPEADSDAAKAAAARQAVLTKPPGSLGRLEELAIQLAGWQGREIPKLDKVEVLIFAGAHGITARGVSAFPDAVNAQMVANFEAGGAAINQLSRAAGASLKVFSLRLDTPTQDFTQAPAMSEEEFVEAVAAGFDAIGPDTDLITIGEMGIGNTTTAATIAAALFGGDGASWVGRGTGVDDEGLKRKADTVDAALALHKDAMIDAVEVLRRVGGRELAGMFGAVLAARLCRIPVIIDGFVATAAAAVLAKQSGGGLAHAIAGHVSAEAQHRRLLDHLGLEPLLDMGMRLGEGTGACLAINILRGAVACHAGMATFAEAGVSDK
;
A
#
# COMPACT_ATOMS: atom_id res chain seq x y z
N MET A 1 -6.62 19.38 -4.14
CA MET A 1 -5.22 19.53 -3.70
C MET A 1 -4.37 19.77 -4.93
N THR A 2 -3.26 20.50 -4.81
CA THR A 2 -2.35 20.74 -5.95
C THR A 2 -1.32 19.62 -6.00
N SER A 3 -1.12 19.03 -7.16
CA SER A 3 -0.12 17.98 -7.41
C SER A 3 1.31 18.49 -7.12
N PRO A 4 2.18 17.71 -6.47
CA PRO A 4 3.57 18.13 -6.19
C PRO A 4 4.34 18.39 -7.49
N GLN A 5 5.18 19.43 -7.51
CA GLN A 5 5.98 19.80 -8.69
C GLN A 5 7.50 19.65 -8.45
N SER A 6 7.90 19.27 -7.24
CA SER A 6 9.29 19.12 -6.83
C SER A 6 9.40 18.13 -5.66
N ILE A 7 10.62 17.65 -5.37
CA ILE A 7 10.87 16.84 -4.17
C ILE A 7 10.57 17.63 -2.89
N ASP A 8 10.84 18.94 -2.88
CA ASP A 8 10.55 19.79 -1.72
C ASP A 8 9.05 19.96 -1.49
N ASP A 9 8.23 19.97 -2.54
CA ASP A 9 6.78 19.92 -2.39
C ASP A 9 6.34 18.60 -1.75
N ILE A 10 6.89 17.47 -2.20
CA ILE A 10 6.60 16.14 -1.62
C ILE A 10 6.95 16.12 -0.13
N ARG A 11 8.14 16.61 0.25
CA ARG A 11 8.56 16.71 1.65
C ARG A 11 7.61 17.60 2.46
N ARG A 12 7.23 18.76 1.92
CA ARG A 12 6.30 19.69 2.58
C ARG A 12 4.92 19.07 2.81
N LEU A 13 4.43 18.29 1.86
CA LEU A 13 3.17 17.54 1.99
C LEU A 13 3.29 16.46 3.08
N CYS A 14 4.41 15.75 3.14
CA CYS A 14 4.65 14.75 4.18
C CYS A 14 4.69 15.36 5.59
N SER A 15 5.15 16.61 5.74
CA SER A 15 5.25 17.24 7.07
C SER A 15 3.92 17.77 7.63
N ASN A 16 2.87 17.87 6.83
CA ASN A 16 1.59 18.49 7.21
C ASN A 16 0.40 17.54 7.03
N LEU A 17 0.50 16.35 7.62
CA LEU A 17 -0.54 15.32 7.50
C LEU A 17 -1.69 15.62 8.47
N PRO A 18 -2.96 15.53 8.04
CA PRO A 18 -4.09 15.68 8.95
C PRO A 18 -4.19 14.47 9.87
N GLU A 19 -4.82 14.65 11.03
CA GLU A 19 -5.22 13.57 11.93
C GLU A 19 -6.66 13.13 11.68
N ALA A 20 -7.00 11.95 12.21
CA ALA A 20 -8.36 11.46 12.26
C ALA A 20 -9.26 12.39 13.11
N ASP A 21 -10.54 12.45 12.76
CA ASP A 21 -11.55 13.17 13.52
C ASP A 21 -11.86 12.41 14.83
N SER A 22 -11.41 13.00 15.94
CA SER A 22 -11.58 12.37 17.26
C SER A 22 -13.04 12.31 17.71
N ASP A 23 -13.88 13.24 17.25
CA ASP A 23 -15.28 13.29 17.69
C ASP A 23 -16.12 12.30 16.90
N ALA A 24 -15.85 12.13 15.60
CA ALA A 24 -16.43 11.03 14.82
C ALA A 24 -16.04 9.65 15.37
N ALA A 25 -14.77 9.46 15.74
CA ALA A 25 -14.30 8.21 16.35
C ALA A 25 -15.00 7.95 17.70
N LYS A 26 -15.15 8.97 18.57
CA LYS A 26 -15.88 8.84 19.84
C LYS A 26 -17.36 8.53 19.64
N ALA A 27 -18.00 9.18 18.66
CA ALA A 27 -19.40 8.91 18.32
C ALA A 27 -19.59 7.45 17.87
N ALA A 28 -18.72 6.97 16.98
CA ALA A 28 -18.73 5.57 16.54
C ALA A 28 -18.48 4.59 17.70
N ALA A 29 -17.57 4.91 18.62
CA ALA A 29 -17.32 4.09 19.81
C ALA A 29 -18.53 4.05 20.75
N ALA A 30 -19.18 5.19 20.98
CA ALA A 30 -20.41 5.28 21.78
C ALA A 30 -21.54 4.44 21.16
N ARG A 31 -21.69 4.49 19.83
CA ARG A 31 -22.62 3.63 19.10
C ARG A 31 -22.28 2.15 19.24
N GLN A 32 -21.01 1.75 19.05
CA GLN A 32 -20.57 0.35 19.21
C GLN A 32 -20.92 -0.23 20.58
N ALA A 33 -20.86 0.59 21.64
CA ALA A 33 -21.13 0.17 23.01
C ALA A 33 -22.61 -0.16 23.28
N VAL A 34 -23.54 0.32 22.45
CA VAL A 34 -25.00 0.13 22.66
C VAL A 34 -25.66 -0.80 21.64
N LEU A 35 -24.91 -1.29 20.64
CA LEU A 35 -25.40 -2.29 19.69
C LEU A 35 -25.78 -3.58 20.43
N THR A 36 -26.82 -4.29 19.97
CA THR A 36 -27.37 -5.52 20.61
C THR A 36 -26.39 -6.70 20.52
N LYS A 37 -25.29 -6.61 21.26
CA LYS A 37 -24.21 -7.59 21.39
C LYS A 37 -23.47 -7.38 22.72
N PRO A 38 -22.83 -8.42 23.29
CA PRO A 38 -21.90 -8.21 24.39
C PRO A 38 -20.77 -7.25 23.98
N PRO A 39 -20.31 -6.33 24.87
CA PRO A 39 -19.22 -5.41 24.56
C PRO A 39 -17.97 -6.12 24.05
N GLY A 40 -17.42 -5.66 22.92
CA GLY A 40 -16.19 -6.21 22.33
C GLY A 40 -16.34 -7.58 21.64
N SER A 41 -17.54 -8.17 21.59
CA SER A 41 -17.74 -9.51 21.04
C SER A 41 -17.52 -9.64 19.53
N LEU A 42 -17.48 -8.53 18.78
CA LEU A 42 -17.09 -8.53 17.37
C LEU A 42 -15.59 -8.22 17.15
N GLY A 43 -14.82 -8.03 18.23
CA GLY A 43 -13.37 -7.82 18.21
C GLY A 43 -12.93 -6.73 17.24
N ARG A 44 -11.99 -7.06 16.35
CA ARG A 44 -11.41 -6.12 15.37
C ARG A 44 -12.43 -5.47 14.44
N LEU A 45 -13.60 -6.06 14.20
CA LEU A 45 -14.64 -5.40 13.40
C LEU A 45 -15.16 -4.11 14.07
N GLU A 46 -15.18 -4.06 15.40
CA GLU A 46 -15.57 -2.86 16.14
C GLU A 46 -14.51 -1.76 15.98
N GLU A 47 -13.24 -2.13 16.14
CA GLU A 47 -12.09 -1.24 15.98
C GLU A 47 -12.01 -0.66 14.57
N LEU A 48 -12.22 -1.49 13.54
CA LEU A 48 -12.19 -1.07 12.14
C LEU A 48 -13.31 -0.08 11.82
N ALA A 49 -14.53 -0.29 12.34
CA ALA A 49 -15.61 0.66 12.17
C ALA A 49 -15.29 2.02 12.81
N ILE A 50 -14.70 2.03 14.01
CA ILE A 50 -14.29 3.26 14.72
C ILE A 50 -13.14 3.96 13.97
N GLN A 51 -12.15 3.21 13.48
CA GLN A 51 -11.03 3.76 12.71
C GLN A 51 -11.55 4.41 11.41
N LEU A 52 -12.42 3.72 10.67
CA LEU A 52 -13.02 4.26 9.45
C LEU A 52 -13.86 5.51 9.74
N ALA A 53 -14.64 5.51 10.82
CA ALA A 53 -15.44 6.67 11.25
C ALA A 53 -14.56 7.90 11.52
N GLY A 54 -13.47 7.71 12.25
CA GLY A 54 -12.51 8.78 12.55
C GLY A 54 -11.87 9.37 11.29
N TRP A 55 -11.42 8.53 10.37
CA TRP A 55 -10.82 9.02 9.11
C TRP A 55 -11.85 9.69 8.20
N GLN A 56 -13.05 9.13 8.05
CA GLN A 56 -14.09 9.72 7.20
C GLN A 56 -14.85 10.90 7.84
N GLY A 57 -14.54 11.26 9.09
CA GLY A 57 -15.17 12.37 9.81
C GLY A 57 -16.68 12.20 10.00
N ARG A 58 -17.14 10.96 10.23
CA ARG A 58 -18.57 10.64 10.39
C ARG A 58 -18.77 9.47 11.34
N GLU A 59 -19.82 9.51 12.16
CA GLU A 59 -20.15 8.44 13.11
C GLU A 59 -20.34 7.09 12.40
N ILE A 60 -21.12 7.08 11.31
CA ILE A 60 -21.37 5.88 10.51
C ILE A 60 -20.54 5.99 9.22
N PRO A 61 -19.40 5.26 9.11
CA PRO A 61 -18.57 5.26 7.91
C PRO A 61 -19.31 4.65 6.72
N LYS A 62 -18.82 4.94 5.50
CA LYS A 62 -19.37 4.42 4.25
C LYS A 62 -18.27 3.82 3.39
N LEU A 63 -18.65 2.91 2.49
CA LEU A 63 -17.75 2.28 1.52
C LEU A 63 -18.47 2.18 0.18
N ASP A 64 -19.10 3.26 -0.25
CA ASP A 64 -19.89 3.29 -1.48
C ASP A 64 -18.97 3.48 -2.70
N LYS A 65 -17.94 4.33 -2.56
CA LYS A 65 -16.93 4.61 -3.58
C LYS A 65 -15.57 4.06 -3.18
N VAL A 66 -15.33 2.79 -3.52
CA VAL A 66 -14.06 2.09 -3.25
C VAL A 66 -13.27 1.93 -4.54
N GLU A 67 -11.98 2.30 -4.51
CA GLU A 67 -11.10 2.25 -5.68
C GLU A 67 -9.90 1.33 -5.45
N VAL A 68 -9.64 0.44 -6.40
CA VAL A 68 -8.45 -0.41 -6.46
C VAL A 68 -7.49 0.20 -7.46
N LEU A 69 -6.36 0.69 -6.98
CA LEU A 69 -5.37 1.41 -7.78
C LEU A 69 -4.16 0.50 -8.03
N ILE A 70 -3.94 0.13 -9.29
CA ILE A 70 -2.79 -0.68 -9.70
C ILE A 70 -1.81 0.18 -10.47
N PHE A 71 -0.58 0.26 -9.99
CA PHE A 71 0.50 0.99 -10.66
C PHE A 71 1.44 -0.01 -11.31
N ALA A 72 1.70 0.16 -12.61
CA ALA A 72 2.58 -0.71 -13.37
C ALA A 72 3.86 0.03 -13.76
N GLY A 73 5.02 -0.59 -13.52
CA GLY A 73 6.35 -0.01 -13.74
C GLY A 73 7.36 -1.03 -14.26
N ALA A 74 8.46 -0.55 -14.85
CA ALA A 74 9.56 -1.36 -15.34
C ALA A 74 10.89 -0.95 -14.69
N HIS A 75 11.78 -1.91 -14.43
CA HIS A 75 13.01 -1.68 -13.67
C HIS A 75 14.25 -2.09 -14.44
N GLY A 76 15.27 -1.24 -14.50
CA GLY A 76 16.58 -1.60 -15.08
C GLY A 76 17.31 -2.69 -14.30
N ILE A 77 16.93 -2.93 -13.04
CA ILE A 77 17.52 -3.96 -12.20
C ILE A 77 17.29 -5.38 -12.73
N THR A 78 16.29 -5.59 -13.60
CA THR A 78 15.99 -6.89 -14.20
C THR A 78 17.13 -7.43 -15.06
N ALA A 79 17.96 -6.55 -15.63
CA ALA A 79 19.18 -6.91 -16.37
C ALA A 79 20.19 -7.72 -15.53
N ARG A 80 20.06 -7.70 -14.20
CA ARG A 80 20.88 -8.50 -13.26
C ARG A 80 20.35 -9.91 -13.02
N GLY A 81 19.28 -10.33 -13.69
CA GLY A 81 18.72 -11.68 -13.53
C GLY A 81 18.11 -11.91 -12.15
N VAL A 82 17.45 -10.87 -11.61
CA VAL A 82 16.76 -10.89 -10.30
C VAL A 82 15.29 -11.36 -10.39
N SER A 83 14.80 -11.69 -11.58
CA SER A 83 13.48 -12.25 -11.80
C SER A 83 13.55 -13.51 -12.66
N ALA A 84 12.63 -14.45 -12.43
CA ALA A 84 12.43 -15.61 -13.28
C ALA A 84 11.66 -15.30 -14.58
N PHE A 85 11.00 -14.14 -14.65
CA PHE A 85 10.18 -13.73 -15.80
C PHE A 85 10.85 -12.62 -16.62
N PRO A 86 10.65 -12.58 -17.94
CA PRO A 86 11.16 -11.52 -18.80
C PRO A 86 10.33 -10.24 -18.67
N ASP A 87 10.94 -9.10 -18.98
CA ASP A 87 10.32 -7.76 -18.87
C ASP A 87 9.02 -7.62 -19.69
N ALA A 88 8.90 -8.35 -20.80
CA ALA A 88 7.70 -8.36 -21.64
C ALA A 88 6.41 -8.76 -20.89
N VAL A 89 6.53 -9.49 -19.76
CA VAL A 89 5.39 -9.88 -18.93
C VAL A 89 4.66 -8.67 -18.35
N ASN A 90 5.34 -7.54 -18.11
CA ASN A 90 4.70 -6.32 -17.62
C ASN A 90 3.58 -5.84 -18.54
N ALA A 91 3.88 -5.64 -19.83
CA ALA A 91 2.90 -5.18 -20.82
C ALA A 91 1.78 -6.21 -21.05
N GLN A 92 2.10 -7.50 -20.99
CA GLN A 92 1.11 -8.59 -21.12
C GLN A 92 0.12 -8.60 -19.96
N MET A 93 0.60 -8.42 -18.73
CA MET A 93 -0.28 -8.38 -17.56
C MET A 93 -1.12 -7.12 -17.52
N VAL A 94 -0.58 -5.98 -17.94
CA VAL A 94 -1.40 -4.76 -18.10
C VAL A 94 -2.52 -4.97 -19.11
N ALA A 95 -2.22 -5.55 -20.27
CA ALA A 95 -3.24 -5.90 -21.26
C ALA A 95 -4.27 -6.91 -20.68
N ASN A 96 -3.84 -7.83 -19.82
CA ASN A 96 -4.73 -8.76 -19.13
C ASN A 96 -5.65 -8.05 -18.11
N PHE A 97 -5.16 -7.03 -17.39
CA PHE A 97 -6.00 -6.19 -16.53
C PHE A 97 -7.06 -5.44 -17.34
N GLU A 98 -6.66 -4.83 -18.47
CA GLU A 98 -7.56 -4.11 -19.38
C GLU A 98 -8.62 -5.04 -19.99
N ALA A 99 -8.24 -6.28 -20.32
CA ALA A 99 -9.14 -7.31 -20.83
C ALA A 99 -10.07 -7.91 -19.76
N GLY A 100 -9.88 -7.58 -18.47
CA GLY A 100 -10.72 -8.10 -17.39
C GLY A 100 -10.38 -9.52 -16.93
N GLY A 101 -9.22 -10.05 -17.35
CA GLY A 101 -8.85 -11.46 -17.20
C GLY A 101 -8.04 -11.80 -15.95
N ALA A 102 -7.52 -10.82 -15.22
CA ALA A 102 -6.69 -11.08 -14.05
C ALA A 102 -7.50 -11.40 -12.78
N ALA A 103 -6.80 -11.88 -11.76
CA ALA A 103 -7.38 -12.16 -10.44
C ALA A 103 -7.95 -10.88 -9.81
N ILE A 104 -7.22 -9.76 -9.89
CA ILE A 104 -7.67 -8.48 -9.36
C ILE A 104 -8.98 -8.02 -10.00
N ASN A 105 -9.20 -8.25 -11.31
CA ASN A 105 -10.47 -7.92 -11.96
C ASN A 105 -11.65 -8.66 -11.34
N GLN A 106 -11.48 -9.94 -10.99
CA GLN A 106 -12.55 -10.74 -10.39
C GLN A 106 -12.81 -10.28 -8.95
N LEU A 107 -11.75 -10.02 -8.17
CA LEU A 107 -11.86 -9.58 -6.79
C LEU A 107 -12.46 -8.18 -6.68
N SER A 108 -12.07 -7.23 -7.55
CA SER A 108 -12.68 -5.90 -7.57
C SER A 108 -14.17 -5.96 -7.87
N ARG A 109 -14.59 -6.80 -8.83
CA ARG A 109 -16.02 -7.03 -9.11
C ARG A 109 -16.75 -7.63 -7.91
N ALA A 110 -16.18 -8.65 -7.27
CA ALA A 110 -16.77 -9.27 -6.08
C ALA A 110 -16.89 -8.29 -4.89
N ALA A 111 -15.90 -7.40 -4.72
CA ALA A 111 -15.89 -6.40 -3.65
C ALA A 111 -16.73 -5.14 -3.96
N GLY A 112 -17.30 -5.04 -5.16
CA GLY A 112 -18.01 -3.83 -5.62
C GLY A 112 -17.09 -2.61 -5.66
N ALA A 113 -15.84 -2.79 -6.09
CA ALA A 113 -14.82 -1.75 -6.17
C ALA A 113 -14.44 -1.44 -7.62
N SER A 114 -14.13 -0.18 -7.90
CA SER A 114 -13.67 0.27 -9.22
C SER A 114 -12.18 -0.01 -9.38
N LEU A 115 -11.79 -0.72 -10.42
CA LEU A 115 -10.38 -0.99 -10.72
C LEU A 115 -9.83 0.09 -11.68
N LYS A 116 -8.71 0.72 -11.30
CA LYS A 116 -7.95 1.66 -12.12
C LYS A 116 -6.52 1.17 -12.27
N VAL A 117 -6.01 1.15 -13.49
CA VAL A 117 -4.65 0.71 -13.82
C VAL A 117 -3.88 1.89 -14.41
N PHE A 118 -2.70 2.17 -13.85
CA PHE A 118 -1.83 3.27 -14.23
C PHE A 118 -0.51 2.71 -14.75
N SER A 119 -0.27 2.86 -16.04
CA SER A 119 0.97 2.42 -16.69
C SER A 119 2.01 3.55 -16.69
N LEU A 120 3.09 3.38 -15.93
CA LEU A 120 4.11 4.41 -15.72
C LEU A 120 5.38 4.07 -16.52
N ARG A 121 5.35 4.42 -17.82
CA ARG A 121 6.48 4.29 -18.77
C ARG A 121 7.09 2.87 -18.83
N LEU A 122 6.25 1.87 -19.12
CA LEU A 122 6.64 0.45 -19.14
C LEU A 122 7.72 0.11 -20.20
N ASP A 123 7.79 0.91 -21.26
CA ASP A 123 8.75 0.80 -22.36
C ASP A 123 10.12 1.40 -22.02
N THR A 124 10.20 2.24 -20.98
CA THR A 124 11.42 2.87 -20.51
C THR A 124 11.68 2.48 -19.05
N PRO A 125 12.40 1.38 -18.78
CA PRO A 125 12.73 0.97 -17.42
C PRO A 125 13.44 2.08 -16.63
N THR A 126 13.34 2.05 -15.29
CA THR A 126 14.21 2.87 -14.44
C THR A 126 15.68 2.51 -14.67
N GLN A 127 16.61 3.36 -14.22
CA GLN A 127 18.02 3.00 -14.24
C GLN A 127 18.31 1.80 -13.31
N ASP A 128 19.41 1.08 -13.58
CA ASP A 128 19.98 0.12 -12.63
C ASP A 128 20.50 0.89 -11.39
N PHE A 129 19.77 0.77 -10.28
CA PHE A 129 20.08 1.48 -9.03
C PHE A 129 21.37 1.04 -8.34
N THR A 130 22.09 0.06 -8.88
CA THR A 130 23.46 -0.25 -8.43
C THR A 130 24.52 0.55 -9.18
N GLN A 131 24.14 1.34 -10.17
CA GLN A 131 25.03 2.14 -11.01
C GLN A 131 24.72 3.64 -10.91
N ALA A 132 23.43 4.01 -10.85
CA ALA A 132 22.97 5.39 -10.76
C ALA A 132 21.57 5.43 -10.10
N PRO A 133 21.06 6.57 -9.60
CA PRO A 133 19.69 6.63 -9.08
C PRO A 133 18.65 6.07 -10.05
N ALA A 134 17.70 5.28 -9.56
CA ALA A 134 16.64 4.66 -10.37
C ALA A 134 15.88 5.68 -11.24
N MET A 135 15.60 6.85 -10.69
CA MET A 135 14.87 7.93 -11.36
C MET A 135 15.63 9.26 -11.25
N SER A 136 15.53 10.10 -12.29
CA SER A 136 15.83 11.53 -12.15
C SER A 136 14.85 12.20 -11.17
N GLU A 137 15.12 13.45 -10.78
CA GLU A 137 14.16 14.20 -9.96
C GLU A 137 12.83 14.39 -10.69
N GLU A 138 12.88 14.77 -11.96
CA GLU A 138 11.70 15.00 -12.79
C GLU A 138 10.86 13.73 -12.94
N GLU A 139 11.50 12.60 -13.26
CA GLU A 139 10.80 11.31 -13.41
C GLU A 139 10.17 10.84 -12.11
N PHE A 140 10.82 11.09 -10.98
CA PHE A 140 10.31 10.72 -9.67
C PHE A 140 9.10 11.58 -9.29
N VAL A 141 9.18 12.89 -9.47
CA VAL A 141 8.07 13.81 -9.22
C VAL A 141 6.87 13.46 -10.11
N GLU A 142 7.10 13.18 -11.40
CA GLU A 142 6.05 12.74 -12.33
C GLU A 142 5.34 11.47 -11.83
N ALA A 143 6.11 10.46 -11.40
CA ALA A 143 5.55 9.21 -10.90
C ALA A 143 4.76 9.40 -9.59
N VAL A 144 5.27 10.21 -8.65
CA VAL A 144 4.54 10.54 -7.41
C VAL A 144 3.25 11.31 -7.72
N ALA A 145 3.31 12.29 -8.64
CA ALA A 145 2.16 13.08 -9.07
C ALA A 145 1.07 12.19 -9.69
N ALA A 146 1.44 11.21 -10.51
CA ALA A 146 0.48 10.28 -11.12
C ALA A 146 -0.34 9.50 -10.07
N GLY A 147 0.29 9.09 -8.97
CA GLY A 147 -0.41 8.47 -7.84
C GLY A 147 -1.21 9.46 -7.02
N PHE A 148 -0.66 10.65 -6.78
CA PHE A 148 -1.31 11.71 -6.02
C PHE A 148 -2.64 12.15 -6.67
N ASP A 149 -2.62 12.32 -8.00
CA ASP A 149 -3.76 12.76 -8.79
C ASP A 149 -4.78 11.64 -9.07
N ALA A 150 -4.45 10.38 -8.75
CA ALA A 150 -5.38 9.25 -8.87
C ALA A 150 -6.55 9.31 -7.86
N ILE A 151 -6.39 10.06 -6.78
CA ILE A 151 -7.34 10.12 -5.66
C ILE A 151 -8.52 11.06 -5.97
N GLY A 152 -9.71 10.48 -6.11
CA GLY A 152 -10.94 11.24 -6.33
C GLY A 152 -11.46 11.93 -5.05
N PRO A 153 -12.12 13.10 -5.16
CA PRO A 153 -12.60 13.87 -4.00
C PRO A 153 -13.71 13.18 -3.19
N ASP A 154 -14.43 12.24 -3.79
CA ASP A 154 -15.52 11.50 -3.15
C ASP A 154 -15.14 10.06 -2.78
N THR A 155 -13.85 9.72 -2.81
CA THR A 155 -13.40 8.35 -2.55
C THR A 155 -13.56 8.02 -1.07
N ASP A 156 -14.24 6.91 -0.75
CA ASP A 156 -14.43 6.47 0.64
C ASP A 156 -13.26 5.61 1.15
N LEU A 157 -12.63 4.86 0.24
CA LEU A 157 -11.54 3.94 0.53
C LEU A 157 -10.75 3.66 -0.75
N ILE A 158 -9.42 3.54 -0.63
CA ILE A 158 -8.59 2.98 -1.69
C ILE A 158 -7.88 1.70 -1.27
N THR A 159 -7.49 0.91 -2.26
CA THR A 159 -6.44 -0.10 -2.12
C THR A 159 -5.31 0.21 -3.09
N ILE A 160 -4.08 -0.07 -2.69
CA ILE A 160 -2.91 0.06 -3.56
C ILE A 160 -2.36 -1.31 -3.94
N GLY A 161 -1.99 -1.46 -5.20
CA GLY A 161 -1.34 -2.64 -5.75
C GLY A 161 -0.40 -2.26 -6.88
N GLU A 162 0.36 -3.23 -7.35
CA GLU A 162 1.42 -3.01 -8.32
C GLU A 162 1.48 -4.09 -9.38
N MET A 163 2.22 -3.79 -10.45
CA MET A 163 2.74 -4.76 -11.40
C MET A 163 4.14 -4.33 -11.85
N GLY A 164 5.16 -5.14 -11.58
CA GLY A 164 6.52 -4.84 -12.05
C GLY A 164 7.49 -6.00 -11.93
N ILE A 165 8.00 -6.50 -13.06
CA ILE A 165 9.09 -7.48 -13.04
C ILE A 165 10.31 -6.89 -12.33
N GLY A 166 10.81 -7.60 -11.30
CA GLY A 166 12.00 -7.21 -10.52
C GLY A 166 11.70 -6.36 -9.29
N ASN A 167 10.47 -5.89 -9.10
CA ASN A 167 10.13 -4.97 -8.01
C ASN A 167 10.25 -5.55 -6.59
N THR A 168 10.22 -6.87 -6.41
CA THR A 168 10.49 -7.50 -5.10
C THR A 168 11.92 -7.20 -4.61
N THR A 169 12.89 -7.08 -5.52
CA THR A 169 14.26 -6.65 -5.20
C THR A 169 14.29 -5.17 -4.85
N THR A 170 13.55 -4.34 -5.60
CA THR A 170 13.37 -2.92 -5.33
C THR A 170 12.76 -2.70 -3.93
N ALA A 171 11.68 -3.40 -3.60
CA ALA A 171 11.02 -3.37 -2.30
C ALA A 171 11.94 -3.81 -1.15
N ALA A 172 12.71 -4.89 -1.37
CA ALA A 172 13.73 -5.33 -0.40
C ALA A 172 14.81 -4.26 -0.17
N THR A 173 15.24 -3.57 -1.22
CA THR A 173 16.24 -2.50 -1.13
C THR A 173 15.70 -1.30 -0.35
N ILE A 174 14.46 -0.90 -0.61
CA ILE A 174 13.78 0.16 0.17
C ILE A 174 13.67 -0.26 1.65
N ALA A 175 13.19 -1.47 1.94
CA ALA A 175 13.03 -1.93 3.31
C ALA A 175 14.37 -1.95 4.07
N ALA A 176 15.44 -2.42 3.44
CA ALA A 176 16.78 -2.39 3.99
C ALA A 176 17.28 -0.96 4.23
N ALA A 177 17.05 -0.04 3.29
CA ALA A 177 17.45 1.36 3.42
C ALA A 177 16.69 2.10 4.54
N LEU A 178 15.38 1.84 4.71
CA LEU A 178 14.55 2.52 5.71
C LEU A 178 14.71 1.95 7.13
N PHE A 179 14.92 0.64 7.24
CA PHE A 179 14.87 -0.09 8.52
C PHE A 179 16.18 -0.80 8.90
N GLY A 180 17.21 -0.69 8.05
CA GLY A 180 18.51 -1.34 8.25
C GLY A 180 18.51 -2.83 7.92
N GLY A 181 19.68 -3.44 8.01
CA GLY A 181 19.95 -4.80 7.57
C GLY A 181 20.65 -4.83 6.21
N ASP A 182 20.73 -6.03 5.63
CA ASP A 182 21.41 -6.33 4.38
C ASP A 182 20.46 -6.98 3.37
N GLY A 183 20.96 -7.24 2.16
CA GLY A 183 20.22 -7.94 1.13
C GLY A 183 19.69 -9.28 1.58
N ALA A 184 20.52 -10.10 2.24
CA ALA A 184 20.14 -11.42 2.74
C ALA A 184 18.94 -11.38 3.72
N SER A 185 18.82 -10.30 4.49
CA SER A 185 17.72 -10.10 5.45
C SER A 185 16.38 -9.77 4.80
N TRP A 186 16.39 -9.18 3.60
CA TRP A 186 15.21 -8.56 2.98
C TRP A 186 14.79 -9.18 1.66
N VAL A 187 15.63 -9.98 1.01
CA VAL A 187 15.27 -10.61 -0.27
C VAL A 187 14.54 -11.94 -0.06
N GLY A 188 13.45 -12.10 -0.80
CA GLY A 188 12.73 -13.36 -0.94
C GLY A 188 12.84 -13.92 -2.36
N ARG A 189 12.34 -15.14 -2.55
CA ARG A 189 12.30 -15.79 -3.88
C ARG A 189 11.35 -15.10 -4.86
N GLY A 190 10.39 -14.31 -4.39
CA GLY A 190 9.42 -13.60 -5.22
C GLY A 190 8.73 -14.53 -6.22
N THR A 191 8.98 -14.30 -7.50
CA THR A 191 8.48 -15.09 -8.63
C THR A 191 8.99 -16.53 -8.70
N GLY A 192 9.86 -16.95 -7.77
CA GLY A 192 10.33 -18.34 -7.65
C GLY A 192 11.78 -18.54 -8.10
N VAL A 193 12.66 -17.56 -7.91
CA VAL A 193 14.07 -17.68 -8.27
C VAL A 193 14.79 -18.80 -7.48
N ASP A 194 15.81 -19.37 -8.11
CA ASP A 194 16.71 -20.36 -7.51
C ASP A 194 17.69 -19.72 -6.50
N ASP A 195 18.59 -20.52 -5.93
CA ASP A 195 19.53 -20.07 -4.90
C ASP A 195 20.54 -19.05 -5.45
N GLU A 196 20.97 -19.21 -6.70
CA GLU A 196 21.82 -18.23 -7.35
C GLU A 196 21.08 -16.91 -7.60
N GLY A 197 19.81 -16.97 -7.99
CA GLY A 197 18.94 -15.80 -8.14
C GLY A 197 18.70 -15.09 -6.82
N LEU A 198 18.49 -15.84 -5.73
CA LEU A 198 18.38 -15.26 -4.39
C LEU A 198 19.67 -14.55 -3.99
N LYS A 199 20.84 -15.15 -4.28
CA LYS A 199 22.14 -14.51 -4.06
C LYS A 199 22.31 -13.25 -4.89
N ARG A 200 21.97 -13.29 -6.20
CA ARG A 200 22.02 -12.10 -7.07
C ARG A 200 21.15 -10.97 -6.53
N LYS A 201 19.96 -11.28 -6.00
CA LYS A 201 19.11 -10.28 -5.32
C LYS A 201 19.81 -9.67 -4.11
N ALA A 202 20.35 -10.50 -3.22
CA ALA A 202 21.04 -10.02 -2.02
C ALA A 202 22.22 -9.10 -2.38
N ASP A 203 23.10 -9.56 -3.26
CA ASP A 203 24.28 -8.81 -3.73
C ASP A 203 23.86 -7.48 -4.41
N THR A 204 22.72 -7.48 -5.10
CA THR A 204 22.14 -6.28 -5.73
C THR A 204 21.68 -5.26 -4.69
N VAL A 205 20.99 -5.70 -3.63
CA VAL A 205 20.58 -4.82 -2.53
C VAL A 205 21.80 -4.22 -1.84
N ASP A 206 22.80 -5.04 -1.50
CA ASP A 206 24.00 -4.57 -0.80
C ASP A 206 24.80 -3.57 -1.63
N ALA A 207 24.92 -3.79 -2.95
CA ALA A 207 25.56 -2.85 -3.86
C ALA A 207 24.84 -1.51 -3.92
N ALA A 208 23.49 -1.52 -3.97
CA ALA A 208 22.68 -0.31 -4.01
C ALA A 208 22.80 0.50 -2.70
N LEU A 209 22.74 -0.18 -1.56
CA LEU A 209 22.91 0.43 -0.23
C LEU A 209 24.29 1.08 -0.11
N ALA A 210 25.34 0.41 -0.58
CA ALA A 210 26.70 0.94 -0.55
C ALA A 210 26.86 2.18 -1.45
N LEU A 211 26.34 2.13 -2.69
CA LEU A 211 26.45 3.23 -3.65
C LEU A 211 25.72 4.49 -3.16
N HIS A 212 24.54 4.33 -2.58
CA HIS A 212 23.65 5.45 -2.25
C HIS A 212 23.71 5.90 -0.80
N LYS A 213 24.57 5.30 0.03
CA LYS A 213 24.65 5.51 1.48
C LYS A 213 24.59 6.98 1.90
N ASP A 214 25.44 7.83 1.33
CA ASP A 214 25.55 9.24 1.73
C ASP A 214 24.47 10.13 1.10
N ALA A 215 23.73 9.60 0.13
CA ALA A 215 22.80 10.36 -0.69
C ALA A 215 21.32 10.05 -0.38
N MET A 216 21.04 8.93 0.28
CA MET A 216 19.73 8.59 0.87
C MET A 216 19.52 9.34 2.19
N ILE A 217 19.47 10.66 2.11
CA ILE A 217 19.39 11.56 3.28
C ILE A 217 18.03 11.53 4.00
N ASP A 218 16.98 11.08 3.32
CA ASP A 218 15.63 10.90 3.85
C ASP A 218 14.88 9.78 3.10
N ALA A 219 13.66 9.46 3.53
CA ALA A 219 12.88 8.36 2.95
C ALA A 219 12.43 8.65 1.51
N VAL A 220 12.23 9.93 1.17
CA VAL A 220 11.87 10.35 -0.19
C VAL A 220 13.03 10.10 -1.15
N GLU A 221 14.27 10.41 -0.75
CA GLU A 221 15.48 10.11 -1.53
C GLU A 221 15.74 8.60 -1.63
N VAL A 222 15.40 7.81 -0.61
CA VAL A 222 15.42 6.34 -0.71
C VAL A 222 14.52 5.90 -1.87
N LEU A 223 13.26 6.34 -1.89
CA LEU A 223 12.31 5.94 -2.93
C LEU A 223 12.76 6.38 -4.33
N ARG A 224 13.31 7.58 -4.47
CA ARG A 224 13.82 8.05 -5.76
C ARG A 224 15.02 7.23 -6.25
N ARG A 225 15.95 6.89 -5.36
CA ARG A 225 17.24 6.28 -5.72
C ARG A 225 17.15 4.78 -5.95
N VAL A 226 16.40 4.07 -5.12
CA VAL A 226 16.34 2.60 -5.15
C VAL A 226 14.92 2.06 -5.34
N GLY A 227 13.98 2.92 -5.71
CA GLY A 227 12.59 2.55 -5.98
C GLY A 227 12.29 2.26 -7.45
N GLY A 228 10.99 2.28 -7.75
CA GLY A 228 10.42 2.16 -9.09
C GLY A 228 9.31 3.18 -9.27
N ARG A 229 8.93 3.45 -10.54
CA ARG A 229 7.87 4.43 -10.84
C ARG A 229 6.53 4.01 -10.22
N GLU A 230 6.23 2.72 -10.19
CA GLU A 230 5.04 2.18 -9.57
C GLU A 230 5.03 2.27 -8.04
N LEU A 231 6.20 2.12 -7.39
CA LEU A 231 6.31 2.38 -5.95
C LEU A 231 6.17 3.88 -5.65
N ALA A 232 6.72 4.74 -6.49
CA ALA A 232 6.52 6.19 -6.40
C ALA A 232 5.05 6.59 -6.58
N GLY A 233 4.34 5.96 -7.53
CA GLY A 233 2.90 6.11 -7.72
C GLY A 233 2.09 5.64 -6.50
N MET A 234 2.37 4.45 -5.97
CA MET A 234 1.70 3.97 -4.75
C MET A 234 1.95 4.90 -3.56
N PHE A 235 3.18 5.38 -3.37
CA PHE A 235 3.50 6.37 -2.33
C PHE A 235 2.69 7.67 -2.52
N GLY A 236 2.63 8.20 -3.75
CA GLY A 236 1.83 9.39 -4.08
C GLY A 236 0.35 9.22 -3.76
N ALA A 237 -0.23 8.06 -4.10
CA ALA A 237 -1.61 7.72 -3.79
C ALA A 237 -1.87 7.64 -2.28
N VAL A 238 -0.97 7.01 -1.52
CA VAL A 238 -1.06 6.91 -0.05
C VAL A 238 -0.98 8.30 0.60
N LEU A 239 -0.08 9.16 0.10
CA LEU A 239 0.08 10.54 0.58
C LEU A 239 -1.16 11.39 0.29
N ALA A 240 -1.69 11.36 -0.93
CA ALA A 240 -2.92 12.06 -1.28
C ALA A 240 -4.12 11.57 -0.48
N ALA A 241 -4.26 10.25 -0.31
CA ALA A 241 -5.29 9.65 0.53
C ALA A 241 -5.19 10.16 1.97
N ARG A 242 -3.97 10.23 2.54
CA ARG A 242 -3.76 10.81 3.88
C ARG A 242 -4.24 12.24 3.96
N LEU A 243 -3.86 13.09 3.02
CA LEU A 243 -4.24 14.51 3.01
C LEU A 243 -5.76 14.71 2.87
N CYS A 244 -6.45 13.78 2.21
CA CYS A 244 -7.91 13.75 2.10
C CYS A 244 -8.60 13.01 3.26
N ARG A 245 -7.87 12.48 4.24
CA ARG A 245 -8.37 11.58 5.30
C ARG A 245 -9.09 10.33 4.78
N ILE A 246 -8.69 9.85 3.61
CA ILE A 246 -9.24 8.63 3.00
C ILE A 246 -8.46 7.42 3.52
N PRO A 247 -9.11 6.41 4.13
CA PRO A 247 -8.43 5.20 4.53
C PRO A 247 -7.81 4.42 3.35
N VAL A 248 -6.73 3.69 3.61
CA VAL A 248 -6.01 2.89 2.59
C VAL A 248 -5.89 1.44 3.06
N ILE A 249 -6.21 0.47 2.20
CA ILE A 249 -5.77 -0.92 2.41
C ILE A 249 -4.49 -1.17 1.61
N ILE A 250 -3.43 -1.58 2.32
CA ILE A 250 -2.14 -1.95 1.75
C ILE A 250 -2.15 -3.44 1.43
N ASP A 251 -1.61 -3.82 0.27
CA ASP A 251 -1.57 -5.20 -0.21
C ASP A 251 -0.37 -5.99 0.37
N GLY A 252 0.50 -6.51 -0.49
CA GLY A 252 1.64 -7.33 -0.12
C GLY A 252 2.93 -6.54 0.13
N PHE A 253 4.05 -7.25 0.10
CA PHE A 253 5.37 -6.72 0.45
C PHE A 253 5.77 -5.46 -0.32
N VAL A 254 5.54 -5.42 -1.64
CA VAL A 254 5.93 -4.30 -2.50
C VAL A 254 5.08 -3.05 -2.20
N ALA A 255 3.76 -3.22 -2.06
CA ALA A 255 2.86 -2.13 -1.67
C ALA A 255 3.22 -1.58 -0.28
N THR A 256 3.52 -2.46 0.67
CA THR A 256 3.96 -2.06 2.01
C THR A 256 5.31 -1.34 1.98
N ALA A 257 6.27 -1.76 1.16
CA ALA A 257 7.55 -1.06 1.01
C ALA A 257 7.38 0.36 0.43
N ALA A 258 6.48 0.53 -0.54
CA ALA A 258 6.15 1.86 -1.06
C ALA A 258 5.48 2.75 0.00
N ALA A 259 4.51 2.22 0.75
CA ALA A 259 3.82 2.95 1.82
C ALA A 259 4.74 3.27 3.02
N ALA A 260 5.72 2.40 3.32
CA ALA A 260 6.67 2.56 4.42
C ALA A 260 7.51 3.84 4.30
N VAL A 261 7.67 4.37 3.09
CA VAL A 261 8.34 5.65 2.85
C VAL A 261 7.62 6.77 3.62
N LEU A 262 6.29 6.81 3.59
CA LEU A 262 5.52 7.81 4.33
C LEU A 262 5.62 7.61 5.84
N ALA A 263 5.59 6.36 6.33
CA ALA A 263 5.78 6.05 7.75
C ALA A 263 7.16 6.50 8.26
N LYS A 264 8.20 6.33 7.44
CA LYS A 264 9.55 6.73 7.80
C LYS A 264 9.75 8.25 7.70
N GLN A 265 9.14 8.88 6.70
CA GLN A 265 9.23 10.33 6.50
C GLN A 265 8.49 11.11 7.60
N SER A 266 7.36 10.59 8.05
CA SER A 266 6.47 11.29 8.99
C SER A 266 5.90 10.34 10.03
N GLY A 267 6.11 10.67 11.31
CA GLY A 267 5.54 9.91 12.43
C GLY A 267 4.01 9.82 12.31
N GLY A 268 3.47 8.60 12.40
CA GLY A 268 2.03 8.36 12.19
C GLY A 268 1.56 8.48 10.74
N GLY A 269 2.47 8.57 9.77
CA GLY A 269 2.16 8.77 8.36
C GLY A 269 1.23 7.71 7.74
N LEU A 270 1.19 6.50 8.33
CA LEU A 270 0.28 5.42 7.95
C LEU A 270 -0.89 5.20 8.91
N ALA A 271 -1.22 6.15 9.80
CA ALA A 271 -2.34 5.96 10.74
C ALA A 271 -3.73 5.83 10.04
N HIS A 272 -3.83 6.22 8.77
CA HIS A 272 -5.00 6.02 7.89
C HIS A 272 -4.95 4.71 7.12
N ALA A 273 -3.88 3.93 7.24
CA ALA A 273 -3.68 2.71 6.49
C ALA A 273 -3.99 1.47 7.33
N ILE A 274 -4.40 0.41 6.63
CA ILE A 274 -4.71 -0.91 7.17
C ILE A 274 -3.96 -1.93 6.32
N ALA A 275 -3.26 -2.88 6.95
CA ALA A 275 -2.65 -3.99 6.23
C ALA A 275 -3.74 -4.99 5.82
N GLY A 276 -3.96 -5.17 4.52
CA GLY A 276 -4.99 -6.05 3.98
C GLY A 276 -4.67 -7.52 4.21
N HIS A 277 -3.44 -7.92 3.94
CA HIS A 277 -2.98 -9.27 4.23
C HIS A 277 -1.49 -9.31 4.57
N VAL A 278 -1.04 -10.40 5.18
CA VAL A 278 0.37 -10.78 5.19
C VAL A 278 0.68 -11.69 4.00
N SER A 279 1.78 -11.39 3.33
CA SER A 279 2.22 -12.15 2.16
C SER A 279 2.94 -13.42 2.63
N ALA A 280 2.93 -14.47 1.81
CA ALA A 280 3.74 -15.65 2.03
C ALA A 280 5.26 -15.37 1.90
N GLU A 281 5.64 -14.17 1.44
CA GLU A 281 7.02 -13.68 1.57
C GLU A 281 7.33 -13.39 3.03
N ALA A 282 8.28 -14.14 3.62
CA ALA A 282 8.64 -14.04 5.03
C ALA A 282 9.02 -12.60 5.46
N GLN A 283 9.58 -11.83 4.53
CA GLN A 283 10.01 -10.46 4.74
C GLN A 283 8.85 -9.48 4.89
N HIS A 284 7.66 -9.82 4.39
CA HIS A 284 6.49 -8.96 4.56
C HIS A 284 6.07 -8.88 6.03
N ARG A 285 6.05 -10.02 6.75
CA ARG A 285 5.72 -10.01 8.19
C ARG A 285 6.69 -9.13 8.97
N ARG A 286 7.99 -9.27 8.70
CA ARG A 286 9.03 -8.42 9.31
C ARG A 286 8.77 -6.93 9.03
N LEU A 287 8.39 -6.57 7.80
CA LEU A 287 8.11 -5.18 7.45
C LEU A 287 6.86 -4.66 8.18
N LEU A 288 5.80 -5.46 8.26
CA LEU A 288 4.59 -5.13 9.02
C LEU A 288 4.91 -4.90 10.51
N ASP A 289 5.78 -5.74 11.09
CA ASP A 289 6.23 -5.60 12.48
C ASP A 289 6.97 -4.27 12.72
N HIS A 290 7.84 -3.84 11.79
CA HIS A 290 8.51 -2.53 11.88
C HIS A 290 7.53 -1.36 11.79
N LEU A 291 6.42 -1.54 11.10
CA LEU A 291 5.39 -0.53 10.92
C LEU A 291 4.30 -0.57 12.00
N GLY A 292 4.29 -1.60 12.86
CA GLY A 292 3.23 -1.81 13.84
C GLY A 292 1.86 -2.08 13.21
N LEU A 293 1.83 -2.65 11.98
CA LEU A 293 0.60 -2.91 11.25
C LEU A 293 0.18 -4.37 11.38
N GLU A 294 -1.00 -4.62 11.94
CA GLU A 294 -1.57 -5.97 12.03
C GLU A 294 -2.42 -6.30 10.79
N PRO A 295 -2.06 -7.33 10.00
CA PRO A 295 -2.80 -7.69 8.79
C PRO A 295 -4.21 -8.20 9.10
N LEU A 296 -5.16 -7.97 8.20
CA LEU A 296 -6.52 -8.53 8.33
C LEU A 296 -6.59 -10.00 7.93
N LEU A 297 -5.74 -10.44 7.00
CA LEU A 297 -5.77 -11.77 6.40
C LEU A 297 -4.39 -12.42 6.39
N ASP A 298 -4.33 -13.72 6.72
CA ASP A 298 -3.16 -14.58 6.49
C ASP A 298 -3.59 -15.79 5.65
N MET A 299 -3.47 -15.64 4.33
CA MET A 299 -4.01 -16.57 3.33
C MET A 299 -2.91 -17.27 2.52
N GLY A 300 -1.63 -17.09 2.87
CA GLY A 300 -0.51 -17.59 2.08
C GLY A 300 -0.44 -16.99 0.66
N MET A 301 -1.04 -15.83 0.43
CA MET A 301 -1.04 -15.14 -0.86
C MET A 301 0.30 -14.45 -1.11
N ARG A 302 0.75 -14.42 -2.37
CA ARG A 302 1.99 -13.76 -2.81
C ARG A 302 1.96 -13.33 -4.28
N LEU A 303 0.76 -13.08 -4.81
CA LEU A 303 0.58 -12.68 -6.21
C LEU A 303 0.96 -11.21 -6.42
N GLY A 304 0.63 -10.33 -5.46
CA GLY A 304 0.68 -8.89 -5.66
C GLY A 304 -0.60 -8.39 -6.31
N GLU A 305 -0.48 -7.39 -7.19
CA GLU A 305 -1.61 -6.83 -7.97
C GLU A 305 -2.74 -6.25 -7.10
N GLY A 306 -2.52 -5.95 -5.83
CA GLY A 306 -3.57 -5.44 -4.94
C GLY A 306 -4.58 -6.49 -4.48
N THR A 307 -4.33 -7.77 -4.74
CA THR A 307 -5.33 -8.83 -4.59
C THR A 307 -5.70 -9.13 -3.13
N GLY A 308 -4.74 -9.14 -2.23
CA GLY A 308 -4.99 -9.32 -0.79
C GLY A 308 -5.68 -8.12 -0.17
N ALA A 309 -5.28 -6.90 -0.55
CA ALA A 309 -5.96 -5.68 -0.14
C ALA A 309 -7.41 -5.62 -0.65
N CYS A 310 -7.63 -5.99 -1.91
CA CYS A 310 -8.96 -6.03 -2.51
C CYS A 310 -9.86 -7.05 -1.82
N LEU A 311 -9.33 -8.23 -1.48
CA LEU A 311 -10.08 -9.23 -0.71
C LEU A 311 -10.48 -8.70 0.68
N ALA A 312 -9.58 -7.97 1.34
CA ALA A 312 -9.82 -7.39 2.66
C ALA A 312 -10.89 -6.28 2.70
N ILE A 313 -11.24 -5.68 1.56
CA ILE A 313 -12.39 -4.74 1.45
C ILE A 313 -13.65 -5.36 2.04
N ASN A 314 -13.87 -6.67 1.82
CA ASN A 314 -15.08 -7.36 2.30
C ASN A 314 -15.13 -7.44 3.84
N ILE A 315 -13.98 -7.48 4.51
CA ILE A 315 -13.90 -7.44 5.98
C ILE A 315 -14.33 -6.05 6.48
N LEU A 316 -13.84 -4.98 5.83
CA LEU A 316 -14.25 -3.62 6.17
C LEU A 316 -15.73 -3.38 5.91
N ARG A 317 -16.26 -3.88 4.78
CA ARG A 317 -17.71 -3.85 4.50
C ARG A 317 -18.52 -4.57 5.58
N GLY A 318 -18.04 -5.72 6.07
CA GLY A 318 -18.63 -6.41 7.22
C GLY A 318 -18.65 -5.55 8.49
N ALA A 319 -17.53 -4.90 8.82
CA ALA A 319 -17.44 -3.98 9.95
C ALA A 319 -18.46 -2.84 9.85
N VAL A 320 -18.51 -2.17 8.68
CA VAL A 320 -19.46 -1.08 8.42
C VAL A 320 -20.91 -1.56 8.45
N ALA A 321 -21.22 -2.71 7.86
CA ALA A 321 -22.57 -3.27 7.84
C ALA A 321 -23.08 -3.60 9.25
N CYS A 322 -22.25 -4.24 10.09
CA CYS A 322 -22.60 -4.49 11.48
C CYS A 322 -22.80 -3.17 12.25
N HIS A 323 -21.89 -2.22 12.09
CA HIS A 323 -21.95 -0.93 12.78
C HIS A 323 -23.20 -0.12 12.41
N ALA A 324 -23.52 -0.05 11.12
CA ALA A 324 -24.65 0.73 10.61
C ALA A 324 -26.00 0.01 10.79
N GLY A 325 -26.04 -1.31 10.63
CA GLY A 325 -27.27 -2.08 10.49
C GLY A 325 -27.76 -2.82 11.72
N MET A 326 -26.90 -3.05 12.72
CA MET A 326 -27.35 -3.66 13.97
C MET A 326 -28.25 -2.69 14.75
N ALA A 327 -29.31 -3.24 15.35
CA ALA A 327 -30.10 -2.53 16.33
C ALA A 327 -29.28 -2.27 17.60
N THR A 328 -29.68 -1.25 18.35
CA THR A 328 -29.28 -1.05 19.74
C THR A 328 -30.13 -1.92 20.67
N PHE A 329 -29.64 -2.18 21.89
CA PHE A 329 -30.45 -2.87 22.92
C PHE A 329 -31.83 -2.22 23.12
N ALA A 330 -31.87 -0.89 23.12
CA ALA A 330 -33.10 -0.10 23.22
C ALA A 330 -34.06 -0.33 22.04
N GLU A 331 -33.57 -0.31 20.80
CA GLU A 331 -34.39 -0.56 19.60
C GLU A 331 -34.90 -2.01 19.53
N ALA A 332 -34.08 -2.96 19.98
CA ALA A 332 -34.42 -4.39 19.97
C ALA A 332 -35.33 -4.81 21.14
N GLY A 333 -35.55 -3.93 22.13
CA GLY A 333 -36.30 -4.26 23.35
C GLY A 333 -35.62 -5.34 24.20
N VAL A 334 -34.30 -5.52 24.05
CA VAL A 334 -33.51 -6.49 24.81
C VAL A 334 -33.05 -5.83 26.09
N SER A 335 -33.24 -6.50 27.22
CA SER A 335 -32.82 -5.96 28.52
C SER A 335 -31.29 -5.89 28.63
N ASP A 336 -30.77 -4.76 29.09
CA ASP A 336 -29.37 -4.56 29.43
C ASP A 336 -29.02 -5.39 30.69
N LYS A 337 -28.68 -6.68 30.50
CA LYS A 337 -28.20 -7.55 31.58
C LYS A 337 -26.94 -8.29 31.18
#